data_AF-A0A9W8U5Q4-F1
#
_entry.id   AF-A0A9W8U5Q4-F1
#
_cell.length_a   1.000
_cell.length_b   1.000
_cell.length_c   1.000
_cell.angle_alpha   90.00
_cell.angle_beta   90.00
_cell.angle_gamma   90.00
#
_symmetry.space_group_name_H-M   'P 1'
#
loop_
_entity.id
_entity.type
_entity.pdbx_description
1 polymer ?
#
loop_
_entity_poly.entity_id
_entity_poly.type
_entity_poly.pdbx_seq_one_letter_code
_entity_poly.pdbx_strand_id
1 'polypeptide(L)'
;MPTQEARETIQDELHIEVLPGTEIMTDVGKEHYVRAKESDQVLVPQPSQDPHDPLNWSPFWKFSAIFCVSTMTFTQGFAPLALAPMFPDLIRAYDSTLEEVIQFTGVTILILGFSNFFW
;
A
#
# COMPACT_ATOMS: atom_id res chain seq x y z
N MET A 1 -4.35 -13.56 -13.02
CA MET A 1 -4.31 -14.99 -12.71
C MET A 1 -4.30 -15.75 -14.02
N PRO A 2 -3.52 -16.85 -14.14
CA PRO A 2 -3.66 -17.75 -15.28
C PRO A 2 -5.13 -18.18 -15.37
N THR A 3 -5.67 -18.16 -16.60
CA THR A 3 -7.02 -18.63 -16.87
C THR A 3 -7.12 -20.11 -16.45
N GLN A 4 -8.31 -20.57 -16.09
CA GLN A 4 -8.51 -21.98 -15.71
C GLN A 4 -7.98 -22.93 -16.79
N GLU A 5 -8.17 -22.57 -18.06
CA GLU A 5 -7.63 -23.30 -19.23
C GLU A 5 -6.10 -23.39 -19.25
N ALA A 6 -5.39 -22.32 -18.87
CA ALA A 6 -3.93 -22.33 -18.77
C ALA A 6 -3.46 -23.27 -17.65
N ARG A 7 -4.20 -23.32 -16.53
CA ARG A 7 -3.87 -24.23 -15.41
C ARG A 7 -4.06 -25.69 -15.79
N GLU A 8 -5.14 -26.01 -16.50
CA GLU A 8 -5.39 -27.37 -17.01
C GLU A 8 -4.30 -27.81 -18.00
N THR A 9 -3.93 -26.92 -18.93
CA THR A 9 -2.84 -27.19 -19.90
C THR A 9 -1.51 -27.48 -19.19
N ILE A 10 -1.18 -26.72 -18.14
CA ILE A 10 0.07 -26.91 -17.37
C ILE A 10 0.03 -28.22 -16.56
N GLN A 11 -1.13 -28.58 -16.00
CA GLN A 11 -1.31 -29.84 -15.27
C GLN A 11 -1.12 -31.05 -16.20
N ASP A 12 -1.67 -30.98 -17.41
CA ASP A 12 -1.53 -32.01 -18.43
C ASP A 12 -0.08 -32.17 -18.91
N GLU A 13 0.66 -31.07 -19.13
CA GLU A 13 2.05 -31.08 -19.59
C GLU A 13 3.04 -31.56 -18.52
N LEU A 14 2.87 -31.12 -17.26
CA LEU A 14 3.78 -31.49 -16.17
C LEU A 14 3.40 -32.78 -15.46
N HIS A 15 2.21 -33.33 -15.73
CA HIS A 15 1.63 -34.47 -15.01
C HIS A 15 1.60 -34.27 -13.48
N ILE A 16 1.39 -33.03 -13.04
CA ILE A 16 1.26 -32.65 -11.62
C ILE A 16 -0.06 -31.94 -11.39
N GLU A 17 -0.66 -32.16 -10.22
CA GLU A 17 -1.81 -31.38 -9.78
C GLU A 17 -1.34 -30.04 -9.20
N VAL A 18 -1.70 -28.93 -9.85
CA VAL A 18 -1.39 -27.57 -9.35
C VAL A 18 -2.35 -27.19 -8.22
N LEU A 19 -1.88 -27.32 -6.98
CA LEU A 19 -2.65 -27.00 -5.78
C LEU A 19 -3.08 -25.52 -5.73
N PRO A 20 -4.26 -25.20 -5.17
CA PRO A 20 -4.68 -23.81 -4.94
C PRO A 20 -3.64 -23.01 -4.14
N GLY A 21 -3.25 -21.83 -4.64
CA GLY A 21 -2.23 -20.99 -4.01
C GLY A 21 -0.78 -21.30 -4.44
N THR A 22 -0.56 -22.28 -5.31
CA THR A 22 0.75 -22.54 -5.93
C THR A 22 0.82 -21.87 -7.30
N GLU A 23 1.88 -21.12 -7.55
CA GLU A 23 2.13 -20.42 -8.82
C GLU A 23 3.31 -21.05 -9.56
N ILE A 24 3.20 -21.12 -10.88
CA ILE A 24 4.21 -21.71 -11.75
C ILE A 24 5.15 -20.59 -12.20
N MET A 25 6.44 -20.74 -11.89
CA MET A 25 7.47 -19.70 -12.10
C MET A 25 8.40 -20.01 -13.28
N THR A 26 7.97 -20.88 -14.19
CA THR A 26 8.71 -21.26 -15.40
C THR A 26 7.75 -21.38 -16.57
N ASP A 27 8.25 -21.20 -17.78
CA ASP A 27 7.48 -21.45 -18.99
C ASP A 27 7.20 -22.95 -19.12
N VAL A 28 5.97 -23.31 -19.50
CA VAL A 28 5.51 -24.70 -19.64
C VAL A 28 4.72 -24.82 -20.94
N GLY A 29 5.17 -25.69 -21.84
CA GLY A 29 4.49 -25.93 -23.12
C GLY A 29 4.34 -24.65 -23.95
N LYS A 30 3.09 -24.21 -24.15
CA LYS A 30 2.74 -23.00 -24.93
C LYS A 30 2.57 -21.74 -24.07
N GLU A 31 2.60 -21.88 -22.74
CA GLU A 31 2.43 -20.78 -21.81
C GLU A 31 3.78 -20.10 -21.57
N HIS A 32 3.90 -18.86 -22.03
CA HIS A 32 5.09 -18.04 -21.86
C HIS A 32 4.78 -16.88 -20.90
N TYR A 33 5.54 -16.80 -19.82
CA TYR A 33 5.35 -15.79 -18.79
C TYR A 33 6.23 -14.55 -19.03
N VAL A 34 5.71 -13.38 -18.66
CA VAL A 34 6.50 -12.14 -18.63
C VAL A 34 7.53 -12.23 -17.51
N ARG A 35 8.78 -11.95 -17.85
CA ARG A 35 9.93 -11.97 -16.95
C ARG A 35 10.42 -10.56 -16.64
N ALA A 36 11.11 -10.40 -15.51
CA ALA A 36 11.76 -9.15 -15.19
C ALA A 36 12.86 -8.82 -16.22
N LYS A 37 13.11 -7.53 -16.45
CA LYS A 37 14.11 -7.11 -17.45
C LYS A 37 15.56 -7.37 -17.01
N GLU A 38 15.78 -7.39 -15.70
CA GLU A 38 17.12 -7.47 -15.08
C GLU A 38 17.41 -8.84 -14.47
N SER A 39 16.37 -9.62 -14.19
CA SER A 39 16.48 -11.00 -13.72
C SER A 39 15.55 -11.85 -14.57
N ASP A 40 15.98 -13.04 -14.96
CA ASP A 40 15.14 -14.00 -15.71
C ASP A 40 13.97 -14.57 -14.86
N GLN A 41 13.56 -13.85 -13.81
CA GLN A 41 12.51 -14.24 -12.89
C GLN A 41 11.15 -13.93 -13.49
N VAL A 42 10.26 -14.93 -13.44
CA VAL A 42 8.86 -14.79 -13.81
C VAL A 42 8.14 -13.85 -12.85
N LEU A 43 7.40 -12.88 -13.39
CA LEU A 43 6.66 -11.90 -12.60
C LEU A 43 5.36 -12.52 -12.05
N VAL A 44 5.18 -12.44 -10.73
CA VAL A 44 3.94 -12.90 -10.07
C VAL A 44 3.42 -11.77 -9.17
N PRO A 45 2.19 -11.26 -9.41
CA PRO A 45 1.29 -11.58 -10.52
C PRO A 45 1.81 -11.07 -11.88
N GLN A 46 1.34 -11.69 -12.96
CA GLN A 46 1.64 -11.28 -14.34
C GLN A 46 1.00 -9.92 -14.66
N PRO A 47 1.71 -9.01 -15.35
CA PRO A 47 1.15 -7.73 -15.78
C PRO A 47 -0.01 -7.95 -16.75
N SER A 48 -1.10 -7.24 -16.54
CA SER A 48 -2.26 -7.24 -17.43
C SER A 48 -2.07 -6.28 -18.61
N GLN A 49 -2.97 -6.33 -19.59
CA GLN A 49 -2.99 -5.39 -20.72
C GLN A 49 -3.65 -4.04 -20.38
N ASP A 50 -4.09 -3.85 -19.13
CA ASP A 50 -4.72 -2.61 -18.70
C ASP A 50 -3.67 -1.49 -18.53
N PRO A 51 -3.83 -0.32 -19.19
CA PRO A 51 -2.97 0.84 -18.96
C PRO A 51 -2.93 1.34 -17.52
N HIS A 52 -3.97 1.05 -16.72
CA HIS A 52 -4.05 1.44 -15.31
C HIS A 52 -3.42 0.43 -14.37
N ASP A 53 -2.91 -0.70 -14.86
CA ASP A 53 -2.24 -1.70 -14.04
C ASP A 53 -0.96 -1.12 -13.40
N PRO A 54 -0.86 -1.08 -12.06
CA PRO A 54 0.33 -0.62 -11.35
C PRO A 54 1.61 -1.34 -11.79
N LEU A 55 1.53 -2.58 -12.26
CA LEU A 55 2.68 -3.33 -12.74
C LEU A 55 3.30 -2.70 -14.00
N ASN A 56 2.47 -2.08 -14.85
CA ASN A 56 2.88 -1.45 -16.10
C ASN A 56 3.41 -0.02 -15.93
N TRP A 57 3.24 0.60 -14.76
CA TRP A 57 3.64 1.98 -14.55
C TRP A 57 5.15 2.19 -14.74
N SER A 58 5.52 3.37 -15.26
CA SER A 58 6.91 3.79 -15.33
C SER A 58 7.50 3.89 -13.92
N PRO A 59 8.80 3.62 -13.72
CA PRO A 59 9.43 3.70 -12.40
C PRO A 59 9.20 5.06 -11.73
N PHE A 60 9.27 6.14 -12.49
CA PHE A 60 9.00 7.50 -12.00
C PHE A 60 7.60 7.64 -11.41
N TRP A 61 6.57 7.17 -12.12
CA TRP A 61 5.18 7.26 -11.65
C TRP A 61 4.92 6.39 -10.41
N LYS A 62 5.54 5.21 -10.36
CA LYS A 62 5.53 4.34 -9.16
C LYS A 62 6.14 5.08 -7.96
N PHE A 63 7.32 5.67 -8.12
CA PHE A 63 7.98 6.40 -7.06
C PHE A 63 7.21 7.65 -6.62
N SER A 64 6.61 8.40 -7.54
CA SER A 64 5.79 9.57 -7.18
C SER A 64 4.55 9.19 -6.37
N ALA A 65 3.88 8.08 -6.73
CA ALA A 65 2.73 7.58 -5.98
C ALA A 65 3.15 7.16 -4.56
N ILE A 66 4.24 6.40 -4.43
CA ILE A 66 4.79 5.99 -3.13
C ILE A 66 5.17 7.21 -2.30
N PHE A 67 5.85 8.19 -2.91
CA PHE A 67 6.25 9.42 -2.22
C PHE A 67 5.05 10.24 -1.74
N CYS A 68 4.00 10.35 -2.55
CA CYS A 68 2.78 11.07 -2.20
C CYS A 68 2.08 10.44 -0.99
N VAL A 69 1.88 9.11 -1.01
CA VAL A 69 1.28 8.37 0.11
C VAL A 69 2.17 8.45 1.35
N SER A 70 3.49 8.29 1.19
CA SER A 70 4.44 8.38 2.29
C SER A 70 4.43 9.76 2.95
N THR A 71 4.40 10.83 2.14
CA THR A 71 4.33 12.21 2.64
C THR A 71 3.01 12.47 3.35
N MET A 72 1.89 12.01 2.80
CA MET A 72 0.57 12.13 3.43
C MET A 72 0.57 11.49 4.82
N THR A 73 1.00 10.22 4.92
CA THR A 73 1.08 9.50 6.19
C THR A 73 2.04 10.18 7.17
N PHE A 74 3.18 10.69 6.68
CA PHE A 74 4.13 11.43 7.49
C PHE A 74 3.50 12.71 8.07
N THR A 75 2.84 13.52 7.26
CA THR A 75 2.19 14.76 7.71
C THR A 75 1.09 14.48 8.73
N GLN A 76 0.31 13.41 8.56
CA GLN A 76 -0.71 13.01 9.53
C GLN A 76 -0.12 12.65 10.89
N GLY A 77 1.05 12.01 10.94
CA GLY A 77 1.75 11.70 12.20
C GLY A 77 2.52 12.89 12.80
N PHE A 78 3.08 13.74 11.95
CA PHE A 78 3.89 14.88 12.37
C PHE A 78 3.06 15.95 13.10
N ALA A 79 1.89 16.31 12.57
CA ALA A 79 1.10 17.41 13.11
C ALA A 79 0.68 17.20 14.59
N PRO A 80 0.16 16.03 15.01
CA PRO A 80 -0.17 15.79 16.42
C PRO A 80 1.05 15.77 17.34
N LEU A 81 2.18 15.21 16.88
CA LEU A 81 3.41 15.13 17.67
C LEU A 81 4.05 16.50 17.90
N ALA A 82 3.90 17.42 16.95
CA ALA A 82 4.37 18.79 17.07
C ALA A 82 3.55 19.64 18.06
N LEU A 83 2.34 19.22 18.45
CA LEU A 83 1.48 20.01 19.34
C LEU A 83 2.00 20.07 20.78
N ALA A 84 2.49 18.96 21.33
CA ALA A 84 2.95 18.90 22.72
C ALA A 84 4.00 19.98 23.09
N PRO A 85 5.07 20.22 22.30
CA PRO A 85 6.01 21.29 22.61
C PRO A 85 5.45 22.70 22.42
N MET A 86 4.32 22.88 21.70
CA MET A 86 3.67 24.18 21.48
C MET A 86 2.75 24.60 22.63
N PHE A 87 2.46 23.72 23.60
CA PHE A 87 1.53 24.02 24.70
C PHE A 87 1.86 25.31 25.47
N PRO A 88 3.13 25.62 25.80
CA PRO A 88 3.46 26.87 26.49
C PRO A 88 3.09 28.12 25.67
N ASP A 89 3.22 28.07 24.35
CA ASP A 89 2.89 29.21 23.48
C ASP A 89 1.39 29.34 23.26
N LEU A 90 0.65 28.21 23.22
CA LEU A 90 -0.81 28.22 23.19
C LEU A 90 -1.40 28.83 24.47
N ILE A 91 -0.87 28.45 25.64
CA ILE A 91 -1.23 29.01 26.94
C ILE A 91 -1.10 30.54 26.94
N ARG A 92 0.02 31.05 26.43
CA ARG A 92 0.28 32.50 26.36
C ARG A 92 -0.60 33.21 25.34
N ALA A 93 -0.85 32.59 24.19
CA ALA A 93 -1.59 33.22 23.09
C ALA A 93 -3.10 33.32 23.39
N TYR A 94 -3.65 32.34 24.12
CA TYR A 94 -5.09 32.25 24.42
C TYR A 94 -5.44 32.62 25.87
N ASP A 95 -4.46 33.06 26.68
CA ASP A 95 -4.63 33.35 28.11
C ASP A 95 -5.34 32.21 28.86
N SER A 96 -4.88 30.98 28.61
CA SER A 96 -5.53 29.75 29.06
C SER A 96 -4.66 28.97 30.05
N THR A 97 -5.25 28.02 30.75
CA THR A 97 -4.54 27.08 31.62
C THR A 97 -3.99 25.88 30.84
N LEU A 98 -3.03 25.15 31.43
CA LEU A 98 -2.53 23.90 30.86
C LEU A 98 -3.64 22.86 30.70
N GLU A 99 -4.57 22.80 31.65
CA GLU A 99 -5.71 21.87 31.65
C GLU A 99 -6.62 22.11 30.45
N GLU A 100 -6.93 23.37 30.14
CA GLU A 100 -7.74 23.75 28.98
C GLU A 100 -7.06 23.38 27.65
N VAL A 101 -5.75 23.59 27.52
CA VAL A 101 -5.00 23.19 26.30
C VAL A 101 -4.92 21.68 26.14
N ILE A 102 -4.76 20.94 27.24
CA ILE A 102 -4.78 19.47 27.23
C ILE A 102 -6.17 18.97 26.86
N GLN A 103 -7.24 19.55 27.39
CA GLN A 103 -8.61 19.16 27.02
C GLN A 103 -8.90 19.46 25.54
N PHE A 104 -8.49 20.64 25.06
CA PHE A 104 -8.64 21.03 23.66
C PHE A 104 -7.97 20.04 22.70
N THR A 105 -6.73 19.64 22.98
CA THR A 105 -6.00 18.67 22.16
C THR A 105 -6.45 17.22 22.38
N GLY A 106 -6.85 16.85 23.59
CA GLY A 106 -7.36 15.52 23.92
C GLY A 106 -8.70 15.20 23.24
N VAL A 107 -9.63 16.16 23.20
CA VAL A 107 -10.94 15.97 22.55
C VAL A 107 -10.77 15.71 21.05
N THR A 108 -9.85 16.41 20.38
CA THR A 108 -9.61 16.20 18.93
C THR A 108 -9.02 14.81 18.65
N ILE A 109 -8.11 14.32 19.49
CA ILE A 109 -7.57 12.95 19.40
C ILE A 109 -8.68 11.90 19.61
N LEU A 110 -9.55 12.10 20.61
CA LEU A 110 -10.66 11.18 20.88
C LEU A 110 -11.67 11.11 19.73
N ILE A 111 -12.03 12.26 19.15
CA ILE A 111 -12.91 12.32 17.97
C ILE A 111 -12.24 11.63 16.78
N LEU A 112 -10.95 11.88 16.53
CA LEU A 112 -10.19 11.22 15.48
C LEU A 112 -10.20 9.70 15.67
N GLY A 113 -9.91 9.22 16.88
CA GLY A 113 -9.98 7.80 17.23
C GLY A 113 -11.36 7.21 16.99
N PHE A 114 -12.42 7.86 17.50
CA PHE A 114 -13.81 7.41 17.35
C PHE A 114 -14.28 7.40 15.89
N SER A 115 -13.81 8.33 15.05
CA SER A 115 -14.19 8.38 13.63
C SER A 115 -13.80 7.13 12.84
N ASN A 116 -12.78 6.37 13.29
CA ASN A 116 -12.38 5.10 12.68
C ASN A 116 -13.47 4.02 12.76
N PHE A 117 -14.50 4.15 13.61
CA PHE A 117 -15.61 3.19 13.65
C PHE A 117 -16.63 3.38 12.52
N PHE A 118 -16.64 4.55 11.88
CA PHE A 118 -17.58 4.91 10.81
C PHE A 118 -16.94 4.92 9.43
N TRP A 119 -15.67 4.54 9.35
CA TRP A 119 -14.87 4.46 8.13
C TRP A 119 -14.46 3.02 7.86
#